data_AF-A0A6J4UV20-F1
#
_entry.id   AF-A0A6J4UV20-F1
#
_cell.length_a   1.000
_cell.length_b   1.000
_cell.length_c   1.000
_cell.angle_alpha   90.00
_cell.angle_beta   90.00
_cell.angle_gamma   90.00
#
_symmetry.space_group_name_H-M   'P 1'
#
loop_
_entity.id
_entity.type
_entity.pdbx_description
1 polymer ?
#
loop_
_entity_poly.entity_id
_entity_poly.type
_entity_poly.pdbx_seq_one_letter_code
_entity_poly.pdbx_strand_id
1 'polypeptide(L)'
;MSANVFRFNVVDATGAVSFVGPGHGLKVIAAACSHGPQRIQDLLLDARRYDPEWASMVLGGLSIFDEHNVEGVTSGYEEAIISEDDVRHQPFRVVDGLTRSRSMVPARLGLVVINLKEKRIIQIHNSYADLARRGRGRIRREGRPTRSLFHYELPESWRIVP
;
A
#
# COMPACT_ATOMS: atom_id res chain seq x y z
N MET A 1 20.36 7.94 1.95
CA MET A 1 19.12 8.58 2.42
C MET A 1 18.12 7.49 2.78
N SER A 2 17.86 7.27 4.08
CA SER A 2 16.80 6.36 4.52
C SER A 2 15.46 7.00 4.18
N ALA A 3 14.67 6.35 3.32
CA ALA A 3 13.39 6.88 2.85
C ALA A 3 12.32 6.73 3.96
N ASN A 4 11.56 7.79 4.19
CA ASN A 4 10.40 7.77 5.08
C ASN A 4 9.23 7.07 4.37
N VAL A 5 9.00 5.80 4.70
CA VAL A 5 7.96 4.97 4.07
C VAL A 5 7.03 4.35 5.12
N PHE A 6 5.78 4.13 4.72
CA PHE A 6 4.81 3.29 5.40
C PHE A 6 4.88 1.86 4.88
N ARG A 7 4.48 0.90 5.71
CA ARG A 7 3.96 -0.37 5.23
C ARG A 7 2.45 -0.25 5.02
N PHE A 8 1.99 -0.66 3.85
CA PHE A 8 0.58 -0.73 3.48
C PHE A 8 0.18 -2.19 3.35
N ASN A 9 -0.84 -2.59 4.10
CA ASN A 9 -1.51 -3.87 3.90
C ASN A 9 -2.88 -3.60 3.28
N VAL A 10 -3.16 -4.18 2.11
CA VAL A 10 -4.48 -4.06 1.48
C VAL A 10 -5.16 -5.41 1.53
N VAL A 11 -6.38 -5.43 2.05
CA VAL A 11 -7.21 -6.64 2.22
C VAL A 11 -8.44 -6.52 1.33
N ASP A 12 -8.66 -7.52 0.49
CA ASP A 12 -9.85 -7.66 -0.35
C ASP A 12 -10.47 -9.06 -0.21
N ALA A 13 -11.42 -9.39 -1.09
CA ALA A 13 -12.11 -10.67 -1.05
C ALA A 13 -11.21 -11.88 -1.40
N THR A 14 -10.07 -11.64 -2.05
CA THR A 14 -9.14 -12.68 -2.53
C THR A 14 -7.98 -12.93 -1.57
N GLY A 15 -7.72 -12.00 -0.65
CA GLY A 15 -6.67 -12.14 0.35
C GLY A 15 -6.11 -10.79 0.79
N ALA A 16 -4.84 -10.79 1.17
CA ALA A 16 -4.12 -9.58 1.55
C ALA A 16 -2.79 -9.46 0.82
N VAL A 17 -2.40 -8.23 0.53
CA VAL A 17 -1.07 -7.88 0.01
C VAL A 17 -0.38 -6.91 0.96
N SER A 18 0.94 -6.92 0.98
CA SER A 18 1.77 -5.97 1.72
C SER A 18 2.79 -5.32 0.80
N PHE A 19 2.99 -4.02 0.92
CA PHE A 19 4.01 -3.28 0.19
C PHE A 19 4.43 -2.02 0.95
N VAL A 20 5.60 -1.49 0.63
CA VAL A 20 6.04 -0.20 1.17
C VAL A 20 5.72 0.94 0.23
N GLY A 21 5.50 2.12 0.81
CA GLY A 21 5.25 3.31 0.02
C GLY A 21 5.60 4.61 0.73
N PRO A 22 5.80 5.69 -0.03
CA PRO A 22 6.19 6.98 0.53
C PRO A 22 5.09 7.56 1.43
N GLY A 23 5.44 8.51 2.31
CA GLY A 23 4.48 9.17 3.20
C GLY A 23 3.27 9.82 2.48
N HIS A 24 3.48 10.38 1.28
CA HIS A 24 2.36 10.92 0.48
C HIS A 24 1.42 9.83 -0.06
N GLY A 25 1.89 8.58 -0.10
CA GLY A 25 1.12 7.41 -0.53
C GLY A 25 -0.16 7.23 0.28
N LEU A 26 -0.18 7.63 1.56
CA LEU A 26 -1.37 7.56 2.40
C LEU A 26 -2.55 8.36 1.81
N LYS A 27 -2.28 9.57 1.29
CA LYS A 27 -3.31 10.41 0.63
C LYS A 27 -3.66 9.91 -0.77
N VAL A 28 -2.70 9.32 -1.49
CA VAL A 28 -2.94 8.69 -2.79
C VAL A 28 -3.89 7.50 -2.65
N ILE A 29 -3.64 6.63 -1.67
CA ILE A 29 -4.50 5.48 -1.38
C ILE A 29 -5.88 5.93 -0.91
N ALA A 30 -5.97 6.92 -0.02
CA ALA A 30 -7.27 7.47 0.37
C ALA A 30 -8.05 8.05 -0.82
N ALA A 31 -7.38 8.75 -1.75
CA ALA A 31 -8.01 9.23 -2.97
C ALA A 31 -8.47 8.07 -3.87
N ALA A 32 -7.66 7.03 -4.04
CA ALA A 32 -8.07 5.86 -4.80
C ALA A 32 -9.28 5.14 -4.15
N CYS A 33 -9.29 4.99 -2.82
CA CYS A 33 -10.43 4.45 -2.06
C CYS A 33 -11.74 5.24 -2.28
N SER A 34 -11.67 6.54 -2.58
CA SER A 34 -12.85 7.36 -2.83
C SER A 34 -13.64 6.95 -4.08
N HIS A 35 -13.02 6.25 -5.03
CA HIS A 35 -13.69 5.70 -6.20
C HIS A 35 -14.33 4.31 -5.96
N GLY A 36 -14.23 3.78 -4.75
CA GLY A 36 -14.84 2.50 -4.36
C GLY A 36 -14.20 1.24 -4.95
N PRO A 37 -12.86 1.08 -4.92
CA PRO A 37 -12.20 -0.14 -5.40
C PRO A 37 -12.60 -1.34 -4.55
N GLN A 38 -12.84 -2.48 -5.21
CA GLN A 38 -13.19 -3.74 -4.54
C GLN A 38 -12.00 -4.70 -4.44
N ARG A 39 -11.01 -4.54 -5.32
CA ARG A 39 -9.80 -5.36 -5.37
C ARG A 39 -8.54 -4.50 -5.38
N ILE A 40 -7.42 -5.08 -4.98
CA ILE A 40 -6.12 -4.42 -5.00
C ILE A 40 -5.75 -3.85 -6.38
N GLN A 41 -6.07 -4.57 -7.47
CA GLN A 41 -5.76 -4.12 -8.82
C GLN A 41 -6.51 -2.82 -9.15
N ASP A 42 -7.78 -2.72 -8.75
CA ASP A 42 -8.62 -1.55 -8.98
C ASP A 42 -8.08 -0.36 -8.17
N LEU A 43 -7.73 -0.59 -6.89
CA LEU A 43 -7.11 0.41 -6.01
C LEU A 43 -5.81 0.98 -6.61
N LEU A 44 -4.89 0.11 -7.04
CA LEU A 44 -3.60 0.53 -7.58
C LEU A 44 -3.75 1.18 -8.96
N LEU A 45 -4.69 0.72 -9.78
CA LEU A 45 -5.00 1.37 -11.06
C LEU A 45 -5.49 2.81 -10.86
N ASP A 46 -6.35 3.04 -9.87
CA ASP A 46 -6.77 4.40 -9.52
C ASP A 46 -5.63 5.22 -8.91
N ALA A 47 -4.78 4.62 -8.09
CA ALA A 47 -3.59 5.27 -7.54
C ALA A 47 -2.63 5.76 -8.63
N ARG A 48 -2.52 5.06 -9.77
CA ARG A 48 -1.67 5.46 -10.91
C ARG A 48 -2.03 6.85 -11.46
N ARG A 49 -3.27 7.30 -11.31
CA ARG A 49 -3.69 8.66 -11.74
C ARG A 49 -2.89 9.73 -10.99
N TYR A 50 -2.56 9.46 -9.73
CA TYR A 50 -1.90 10.38 -8.80
C TYR A 50 -0.41 10.14 -8.66
N ASP A 51 0.05 8.89 -8.71
CA ASP A 51 1.47 8.51 -8.64
C ASP A 51 1.73 7.26 -9.49
N PRO A 52 1.97 7.43 -10.81
CA PRO A 52 2.04 6.33 -11.76
C PRO A 52 3.27 5.47 -11.54
N GLU A 53 4.41 6.05 -11.18
CA GLU A 53 5.64 5.30 -10.96
C GLU A 53 5.50 4.40 -9.73
N TRP A 54 5.04 4.94 -8.60
CA TRP A 54 4.90 4.15 -7.37
C TRP A 54 3.88 3.02 -7.54
N ALA A 55 2.69 3.32 -8.08
CA ALA A 55 1.67 2.30 -8.25
C ALA A 55 2.09 1.22 -9.27
N SER A 56 2.82 1.59 -10.33
CA SER A 56 3.33 0.61 -11.31
C SER A 56 4.45 -0.26 -10.72
N MET A 57 5.32 0.31 -9.88
CA MET A 57 6.32 -0.46 -9.12
C MET A 57 5.66 -1.49 -8.20
N VAL A 58 4.59 -1.10 -7.48
CA VAL A 58 3.86 -2.03 -6.60
C VAL A 58 3.22 -3.16 -7.42
N LEU A 59 2.52 -2.83 -8.52
CA LEU A 59 1.91 -3.82 -9.41
C LEU A 59 2.95 -4.79 -10.00
N GLY A 60 4.09 -4.27 -10.46
CA GLY A 60 5.18 -5.08 -11.00
C GLY A 60 5.76 -6.03 -9.96
N GLY A 61 6.00 -5.56 -8.73
CA GLY A 61 6.49 -6.41 -7.64
C GLY A 61 5.50 -7.53 -7.26
N LEU A 62 4.19 -7.25 -7.29
CA LEU A 62 3.18 -8.30 -7.08
C LEU A 62 3.18 -9.33 -8.21
N SER A 63 3.37 -8.91 -9.47
CA SER A 63 3.52 -9.86 -10.60
C SER A 63 4.71 -10.79 -10.40
N ILE A 64 5.86 -10.22 -10.02
CA ILE A 64 7.08 -11.01 -9.74
C ILE A 64 6.81 -12.01 -8.61
N PHE A 65 6.15 -11.58 -7.52
CA PHE A 65 5.78 -12.49 -6.44
C PHE A 65 4.91 -13.65 -6.95
N ASP A 66 3.89 -13.34 -7.74
CA ASP A 66 2.93 -14.32 -8.26
C ASP A 66 3.59 -15.33 -9.21
N GLU A 67 4.52 -14.87 -10.04
CA GLU A 67 5.30 -15.72 -10.95
C GLU A 67 6.17 -16.75 -10.21
N HIS A 68 6.71 -16.40 -9.04
CA HIS A 68 7.67 -17.22 -8.30
C HIS A 68 7.05 -18.08 -7.20
N ASN A 69 5.81 -17.80 -6.76
CA ASN A 69 5.22 -18.41 -5.55
C ASN A 69 3.83 -19.02 -5.80
N VAL A 70 3.63 -19.65 -6.97
CA VAL A 70 2.33 -20.23 -7.41
C VAL A 70 1.83 -21.34 -6.46
N GLU A 71 2.73 -22.20 -5.99
CA GLU A 71 2.40 -23.36 -5.13
C GLU A 71 2.61 -23.09 -3.63
N GLY A 72 3.01 -21.87 -3.28
CA GLY A 72 3.45 -21.49 -1.93
C GLY A 72 4.74 -20.69 -1.97
N VAL A 73 5.17 -20.21 -0.80
CA VAL A 73 6.41 -19.45 -0.68
C VAL A 73 7.59 -20.38 -0.89
N THR A 74 8.44 -20.05 -1.86
CA THR A 74 9.66 -20.82 -2.14
C THR A 74 10.74 -20.52 -1.09
N SER A 75 11.61 -21.49 -0.79
CA SER A 75 12.72 -21.28 0.15
C SER A 75 13.63 -20.10 -0.23
N GLY A 76 13.86 -19.88 -1.53
CA GLY A 76 14.61 -18.71 -2.02
C GLY A 76 13.90 -17.39 -1.72
N TYR A 77 12.56 -17.37 -1.72
CA TYR A 77 11.80 -16.19 -1.30
C TYR A 77 11.80 -16.02 0.23
N GLU A 78 11.80 -17.11 1.01
CA GLU A 78 11.92 -17.02 2.47
C GLU A 78 13.24 -16.36 2.89
N GLU A 79 14.35 -16.68 2.25
CA GLU A 79 15.63 -16.03 2.53
C GLU A 79 15.63 -14.54 2.14
N ALA A 80 15.01 -14.22 1.01
CA ALA A 80 14.86 -12.84 0.55
C ALA A 80 13.99 -12.01 1.51
N ILE A 81 12.81 -12.52 1.90
CA ILE A 81 11.86 -11.78 2.75
C ILE A 81 12.43 -11.50 4.15
N ILE A 82 13.29 -12.39 4.65
CA ILE A 82 13.95 -12.26 5.96
C ILE A 82 15.09 -11.23 5.91
N SER A 83 15.83 -11.20 4.81
CA SER A 83 17.02 -10.35 4.67
C SER A 83 16.73 -8.92 4.17
N GLU A 84 15.55 -8.69 3.60
CA GLU A 84 15.17 -7.38 3.06
C GLU A 84 14.89 -6.32 4.15
N ASP A 85 15.45 -5.13 3.95
CA ASP A 85 15.20 -3.95 4.77
C ASP A 85 13.72 -3.48 4.69
N ASP A 86 13.21 -2.98 5.82
CA ASP A 86 11.83 -2.49 5.97
C ASP A 86 11.50 -1.28 5.09
N VAL A 87 12.51 -0.63 4.51
CA VAL A 87 12.34 0.54 3.65
C VAL A 87 12.25 0.17 2.16
N ARG A 88 12.86 -0.93 1.74
CA ARG A 88 12.98 -1.33 0.32
C ARG A 88 12.32 -2.66 0.00
N HIS A 89 11.54 -3.18 0.95
CA HIS A 89 10.92 -4.46 0.84
C HIS A 89 10.01 -4.58 -0.40
N GLN A 90 10.15 -5.66 -1.15
CA GLN A 90 9.33 -5.90 -2.34
C GLN A 90 7.85 -6.09 -1.96
N PRO A 91 6.90 -5.71 -2.84
CA PRO A 91 5.49 -6.09 -2.69
C PRO A 91 5.31 -7.61 -2.64
N PHE A 92 4.38 -8.09 -1.82
CA PHE A 92 4.11 -9.52 -1.68
C PHE A 92 2.67 -9.83 -1.28
N ARG A 93 2.23 -11.08 -1.52
CA ARG A 93 0.96 -11.59 -1.00
C ARG A 93 1.14 -12.24 0.36
N VAL A 94 0.16 -12.05 1.24
CA VAL A 94 0.10 -12.70 2.54
C VAL A 94 -0.59 -14.05 2.40
N VAL A 95 0.20 -15.12 2.31
CA VAL A 95 -0.28 -16.48 1.99
C VAL A 95 -0.03 -17.49 3.11
N ASP A 96 0.90 -17.21 4.02
CA ASP A 96 1.34 -18.12 5.08
C ASP A 96 1.69 -17.38 6.38
N GLY A 97 2.27 -18.11 7.35
CA GLY A 97 2.70 -17.53 8.62
C GLY A 97 3.86 -16.54 8.49
N LEU A 98 4.81 -16.80 7.58
CA LEU A 98 6.00 -15.98 7.38
C LEU A 98 5.62 -14.62 6.78
N THR A 99 4.92 -14.62 5.65
CA THR A 99 4.42 -13.41 4.98
C THR A 99 3.46 -12.63 5.88
N ARG A 100 2.62 -13.31 6.68
CA ARG A 100 1.77 -12.65 7.68
C ARG A 100 2.60 -11.91 8.71
N SER A 101 3.61 -12.56 9.28
CA SER A 101 4.48 -11.96 10.30
C SER A 101 5.23 -10.75 9.72
N ARG A 102 5.78 -10.87 8.51
CA ARG A 102 6.44 -9.77 7.80
C ARG A 102 5.50 -8.60 7.53
N SER A 103 4.26 -8.86 7.12
CA SER A 103 3.28 -7.81 6.81
C SER A 103 2.92 -6.95 8.02
N MET A 104 3.13 -7.46 9.23
CA MET A 104 2.84 -6.77 10.48
C MET A 104 4.03 -5.96 11.02
N VAL A 105 5.22 -6.06 10.41
CA VAL A 105 6.38 -5.25 10.77
C VAL A 105 6.19 -3.83 10.21
N PRO A 106 5.97 -2.81 11.05
CA PRO A 106 5.80 -1.45 10.56
C PRO A 106 7.08 -0.96 9.89
N ALA A 107 6.93 -0.17 8.82
CA ALA A 107 8.07 0.57 8.29
C ALA A 107 8.30 1.85 9.12
N ARG A 108 9.27 2.68 8.70
CA ARG A 108 9.69 3.85 9.47
C ARG A 108 8.58 4.86 9.80
N LEU A 109 7.61 5.07 8.89
CA LEU A 109 6.45 5.93 9.15
C LEU A 109 5.29 5.19 9.84
N GLY A 110 5.34 3.86 9.86
CA GLY A 110 4.37 3.00 10.51
C GLY A 110 3.72 1.97 9.57
N LEU A 111 2.52 1.52 9.95
CA LEU A 111 1.75 0.47 9.30
C LEU A 111 0.29 0.92 9.15
N VAL A 112 -0.24 0.80 7.94
CA VAL A 112 -1.63 1.12 7.61
C VAL A 112 -2.28 -0.09 6.94
N VAL A 113 -3.47 -0.46 7.41
CA VAL A 113 -4.28 -1.53 6.81
C VAL A 113 -5.48 -0.91 6.09
N ILE A 114 -5.64 -1.24 4.82
CA ILE A 114 -6.76 -0.82 3.97
C ILE A 114 -7.62 -2.04 3.70
N ASN A 115 -8.74 -2.15 4.40
CA ASN A 115 -9.71 -3.21 4.20
C ASN A 115 -10.78 -2.74 3.21
N LEU A 116 -10.70 -3.21 1.96
CA LEU A 116 -11.63 -2.84 0.88
C LEU A 116 -13.03 -3.42 1.13
N LYS A 117 -13.11 -4.66 1.65
CA LYS A 117 -14.38 -5.34 1.94
C LYS A 117 -15.20 -4.56 2.97
N GLU A 118 -14.55 -4.15 4.05
CA GLU A 118 -15.18 -3.46 5.17
C GLU A 118 -15.15 -1.93 5.03
N LYS A 119 -14.56 -1.41 3.94
CA LYS A 119 -14.35 0.01 3.67
C LYS A 119 -13.69 0.73 4.86
N ARG A 120 -12.57 0.17 5.34
CA ARG A 120 -11.82 0.72 6.49
C ARG A 120 -10.38 1.04 6.14
N ILE A 121 -9.90 2.17 6.64
CA ILE A 121 -8.49 2.51 6.69
C ILE A 121 -8.10 2.54 8.17
N ILE A 122 -7.24 1.61 8.58
CA ILE A 122 -6.80 1.40 9.96
C ILE A 122 -5.35 1.86 10.06
N GLN A 123 -5.07 2.80 10.95
CA GLN A 123 -3.75 3.44 11.11
C GLN A 123 -3.00 2.86 12.31
N ILE A 124 -2.69 1.55 12.25
CA ILE A 124 -2.05 0.77 13.34
C ILE A 124 -0.88 1.53 13.98
N HIS A 125 -0.04 2.13 13.13
CA HIS A 125 0.96 3.11 13.55
C HIS A 125 1.09 4.16 12.45
N ASN A 126 1.00 5.45 12.81
CA ASN A 126 1.21 6.56 11.90
C ASN A 126 1.99 7.68 12.59
N SER A 127 3.24 7.88 12.19
CA SER A 127 4.11 8.95 12.68
C SER A 127 4.26 10.12 11.69
N TYR A 128 3.49 10.14 10.61
CA TYR A 128 3.60 11.12 9.54
C TYR A 128 2.61 12.28 9.69
N ALA A 129 1.33 12.00 9.46
CA ALA A 129 0.25 12.97 9.55
C ALA A 129 -1.09 12.23 9.56
N ASP A 130 -2.05 12.74 10.32
CA ASP A 130 -3.39 12.16 10.38
C ASP A 130 -4.06 12.18 9.01
N LEU A 131 -4.63 11.04 8.64
CA LEU A 131 -5.48 10.95 7.47
C LEU A 131 -6.87 11.52 7.78
N ALA A 132 -7.29 12.51 7.00
CA ALA A 132 -8.63 13.08 7.06
C ALA A 132 -9.56 12.46 6.00
N ARG A 133 -10.88 12.50 6.23
CA ARG A 133 -11.90 12.03 5.26
C ARG A 133 -11.85 12.80 3.94
N ARG A 134 -11.61 14.11 4.02
CA ARG A 134 -11.47 15.02 2.88
C ARG A 134 -10.05 15.56 2.86
N GLY A 135 -9.46 15.65 1.69
CA GLY A 135 -8.09 16.13 1.60
C GLY A 135 -7.64 16.39 0.18
N ARG A 136 -6.35 16.74 0.07
CA ARG A 136 -5.67 16.97 -1.19
C ARG A 136 -4.22 16.51 -1.13
N GLY A 137 -3.69 16.15 -2.29
CA GLY A 137 -2.29 15.80 -2.50
C GLY A 137 -1.80 16.32 -3.84
N ARG A 138 -0.48 16.30 -4.03
CA ARG A 138 0.13 16.63 -5.32
C ARG A 138 0.17 15.39 -6.19
N ILE A 139 -0.24 15.53 -7.45
CA ILE A 139 0.04 14.52 -8.47
C ILE A 139 1.54 14.44 -8.65
N ARG A 140 2.07 13.22 -8.81
CA ARG A 140 3.47 12.95 -9.10
C ARG A 140 3.67 12.44 -10.52
N ARG A 141 4.83 12.78 -11.05
CA ARG A 141 5.37 12.33 -12.34
C ARG A 141 6.87 12.18 -12.18
N GLU A 142 7.42 11.11 -12.71
CA GLU A 142 8.85 10.77 -12.61
C GLU A 142 9.33 10.79 -11.15
N GLY A 143 8.49 10.31 -10.23
CA GLY A 143 8.79 10.29 -8.79
C GLY A 143 8.83 11.67 -8.12
N ARG A 144 8.53 12.77 -8.83
CA ARG A 144 8.57 14.15 -8.32
C ARG A 144 7.16 14.75 -8.22
N PRO A 145 6.90 15.65 -7.25
CA PRO A 145 5.61 16.30 -7.13
C PRO A 145 5.45 17.35 -8.25
N THR A 146 4.27 17.37 -8.87
CA THR A 146 3.90 18.40 -9.86
C THR A 146 3.20 19.58 -9.18
N ARG A 147 2.89 20.63 -9.96
CA ARG A 147 2.04 21.75 -9.50
C ARG A 147 0.56 21.36 -9.41
N SER A 148 0.14 20.28 -10.05
CA SER A 148 -1.24 19.82 -10.07
C SER A 148 -1.61 19.12 -8.76
N LEU A 149 -2.80 19.44 -8.25
CA LEU A 149 -3.37 18.83 -7.06
C LEU A 149 -4.48 17.86 -7.46
N PHE A 150 -4.59 16.76 -6.73
CA PHE A 150 -5.83 16.01 -6.64
C PHE A 150 -6.53 16.34 -5.32
N HIS A 151 -7.85 16.24 -5.34
CA HIS A 151 -8.70 16.33 -4.15
C HIS A 151 -9.43 14.99 -4.00
N TYR A 152 -9.76 14.66 -2.76
CA TYR A 152 -10.56 13.48 -2.47
C TYR A 152 -11.51 13.73 -1.32
N GLU A 153 -12.58 12.95 -1.32
CA GLU A 153 -13.52 12.81 -0.24
C GLU A 153 -13.91 11.34 -0.13
N LEU A 154 -13.56 10.69 0.97
CA LEU A 154 -13.98 9.32 1.22
C LEU A 154 -15.50 9.30 1.48
N PRO A 155 -16.27 8.46 0.75
CA PRO A 155 -17.70 8.28 0.98
C PRO A 155 -18.02 7.94 2.44
N GLU A 156 -19.19 8.31 2.93
CA GLU A 156 -19.59 8.07 4.33
C GLU A 156 -19.47 6.60 4.76
N SER A 157 -19.67 5.67 3.83
CA SER A 157 -19.48 4.23 4.07
C SER A 157 -18.06 3.84 4.47
N TRP A 158 -17.06 4.67 4.17
CA TRP A 158 -15.68 4.45 4.58
C TRP A 158 -15.44 4.95 6.00
N ARG A 159 -14.65 4.22 6.78
CA ARG A 159 -14.20 4.64 8.12
C ARG A 159 -12.68 4.73 8.17
N ILE A 160 -12.17 5.76 8.84
CA ILE A 160 -10.76 5.88 9.23
C ILE A 160 -10.71 5.62 10.73
N VAL A 161 -9.87 4.68 11.16
CA VAL A 161 -9.74 4.29 12.56
C VAL A 161 -8.25 4.20 12.94
N PRO A 162 -7.90 4.42 14.23
CA PRO A 162 -6.57 4.05 14.73
C PRO A 162 -6.35 2.54 14.62
#